data_AF-A0A4Z0KQT0-F1
#
_entry.id   AF-A0A4Z0KQT0-F1
#
_cell.length_a   1.000
_cell.length_b   1.000
_cell.length_c   1.000
_cell.angle_alpha   90.00
_cell.angle_beta   90.00
_cell.angle_gamma   90.00
#
_symmetry.space_group_name_H-M   'P 1'
#
loop_
_entity.id
_entity.type
_entity.pdbx_description
1 polymer ?
#
loop_
_entity_poly.entity_id
_entity_poly.type
_entity_poly.pdbx_seq_one_letter_code
_entity_poly.pdbx_strand_id
1 'polypeptide(L)'
;MSWNDRVVWSEGQFLLPQMFQQQERYLEHVMHYRSLPLTPFFWGFSHYNIDGEALNIGKLILKEASGIFPDGTPFNAPDHT
;
A
#
# COMPACT_ATOMS: atom_id res chain seq x y z
N MET A 1 -2.80 3.62 23.34
CA MET A 1 -3.18 4.33 22.09
C MET A 1 -3.25 3.27 21.00
N SER A 2 -4.38 3.17 20.31
CA SER A 2 -4.51 2.21 19.22
C SER A 2 -3.67 2.67 18.04
N TRP A 3 -3.11 1.72 17.29
CA TRP A 3 -2.21 2.00 16.16
C TRP A 3 -2.85 2.88 15.07
N ASN A 4 -4.18 2.85 14.96
CA ASN A 4 -4.96 3.53 13.93
C ASN A 4 -5.86 4.64 14.51
N ASP A 5 -5.47 5.29 15.61
CA ASP A 5 -6.25 6.40 16.15
C ASP A 5 -6.11 7.65 15.25
N ARG A 6 -7.22 8.38 15.10
CA ARG A 6 -7.24 9.67 14.39
C ARG A 6 -6.40 10.69 15.16
N VAL A 7 -5.63 11.50 14.43
CA VAL A 7 -4.94 12.66 15.02
C VAL A 7 -5.92 13.78 15.35
N VAL A 8 -5.89 14.25 16.59
CA VAL A 8 -6.62 15.44 17.03
C VAL A 8 -5.78 16.66 16.74
N TRP A 9 -6.35 17.60 15.97
CA TRP A 9 -5.73 18.86 15.60
C TRP A 9 -6.33 19.99 16.42
N SER A 10 -5.45 20.78 17.05
CA SER A 10 -5.83 21.90 17.90
C SER A 10 -5.14 23.18 17.40
N GLU A 11 -5.78 24.32 17.56
CA GLU A 11 -5.15 25.60 17.27
C GLU A 11 -3.93 25.84 18.20
N GLY A 12 -2.83 26.36 17.65
CA GLY A 12 -1.59 26.60 18.40
C GLY A 12 -0.76 25.35 18.72
N GLN A 13 -1.12 24.18 18.19
CA GLN A 13 -0.38 22.94 18.40
C GLN A 13 0.96 22.93 17.65
N PHE A 14 2.03 22.50 18.33
CA PHE A 14 3.32 22.25 17.70
C PHE A 14 3.24 21.03 16.79
N LEU A 15 3.70 21.17 15.54
CA LEU A 15 3.67 20.11 14.54
C LEU A 15 4.87 19.18 14.70
N LEU A 16 4.60 17.90 14.95
CA LEU A 16 5.64 16.87 14.95
C LEU A 16 5.47 15.93 13.74
N PRO A 17 6.56 15.42 13.15
CA PRO A 17 6.49 14.44 12.05
C PRO A 17 5.59 13.23 12.34
N GLN A 18 5.56 12.78 13.60
CA GLN A 18 4.75 11.64 14.05
C GLN A 18 3.25 11.90 13.89
N MET A 19 2.80 13.14 13.95
CA MET A 19 1.39 13.49 13.71
C MET A 19 0.99 13.21 12.27
N PHE A 20 1.85 13.54 11.31
CA PHE A 20 1.59 13.27 9.90
C PHE A 20 1.59 11.76 9.63
N GLN A 21 2.57 11.03 10.19
CA GLN A 21 2.64 9.57 10.08
C GLN A 21 1.43 8.86 10.71
N GLN A 22 0.90 9.38 11.82
CA GLN A 22 -0.31 8.83 12.44
C GLN A 22 -1.57 9.17 11.62
N GLN A 23 -1.64 10.37 11.06
CA GLN A 23 -2.75 10.79 10.20
C GLN A 23 -2.80 9.96 8.92
N GLU A 24 -1.66 9.72 8.28
CA GLU A 24 -1.54 8.87 7.09
C GLU A 24 -2.01 7.45 7.38
N ARG A 25 -1.47 6.81 8.43
CA ARG A 25 -1.93 5.47 8.88
C ARG A 25 -3.42 5.40 9.16
N TYR A 26 -3.98 6.41 9.83
CA TYR A 26 -5.42 6.48 10.08
C TYR A 26 -6.22 6.51 8.77
N LEU A 27 -5.80 7.33 7.80
CA LEU A 27 -6.48 7.44 6.51
C LEU A 27 -6.39 6.13 5.72
N GLU A 28 -5.21 5.52 5.63
CA GLU A 28 -5.00 4.20 4.99
C GLU A 28 -5.88 3.13 5.63
N HIS A 29 -5.92 3.08 6.96
CA HIS A 29 -6.75 2.12 7.69
C HIS A 29 -8.24 2.29 7.38
N VAL A 30 -8.75 3.53 7.37
CA VAL A 30 -10.16 3.80 7.04
C VAL A 30 -10.47 3.41 5.59
N MET A 31 -9.58 3.73 4.65
CA MET A 31 -9.74 3.34 3.24
C MET A 31 -9.78 1.82 3.08
N HIS A 32 -8.84 1.11 3.70
CA HIS A 32 -8.80 -0.34 3.69
C HIS A 32 -10.08 -0.95 4.30
N TYR A 33 -10.47 -0.51 5.50
CA TYR A 33 -11.65 -1.04 6.20
C TYR A 33 -12.95 -0.81 5.42
N ARG A 34 -13.05 0.33 4.72
CA ARG A 34 -14.20 0.63 3.85
C ARG A 34 -14.22 -0.21 2.57
N SER A 35 -13.06 -0.73 2.15
CA SER A 35 -12.89 -1.50 0.92
C SER A 35 -13.07 -3.00 1.14
N LEU A 36 -12.78 -3.51 2.35
CA LEU A 36 -12.95 -4.93 2.73
C LEU A 36 -14.29 -5.57 2.32
N PRO A 37 -15.45 -4.89 2.44
CA PRO A 37 -16.74 -5.50 2.09
C PRO A 37 -16.99 -5.61 0.58
N LEU A 38 -16.19 -4.94 -0.26
CA LEU A 38 -16.44 -4.86 -1.70
C LEU A 38 -16.15 -6.18 -2.43
N THR A 39 -15.11 -6.90 -2.00
CA THR A 39 -14.76 -8.19 -2.60
C THR A 39 -14.06 -9.08 -1.58
N PRO A 40 -14.45 -10.37 -1.47
CA PRO A 40 -13.58 -11.34 -0.83
C PRO A 40 -12.29 -11.47 -1.67
N PHE A 41 -11.15 -11.74 -1.01
CA PHE A 41 -9.83 -11.91 -1.67
C PHE A 41 -9.32 -10.67 -2.44
N PHE A 42 -9.38 -9.49 -1.81
CA PHE A 42 -8.98 -8.20 -2.39
C PHE A 42 -7.46 -8.02 -2.65
N TRP A 43 -6.62 -9.00 -2.31
CA TRP A 43 -5.15 -8.90 -2.37
C TRP A 43 -4.57 -9.82 -3.45
N GLY A 44 -3.37 -9.49 -3.92
CA GLY A 44 -2.67 -10.21 -4.99
C GLY A 44 -2.17 -9.27 -6.09
N PHE A 45 -1.71 -9.86 -7.19
CA PHE A 45 -1.28 -9.12 -8.37
C PHE A 45 -2.49 -8.75 -9.23
N SER A 46 -2.63 -7.46 -9.54
CA SER A 46 -3.53 -6.99 -10.60
C SER A 46 -2.85 -7.01 -11.97
N HIS A 47 -1.53 -6.83 -12.00
CA HIS A 47 -0.71 -6.89 -13.20
C HIS A 47 0.68 -7.43 -12.87
N TYR A 48 1.28 -8.19 -13.79
CA TYR A 48 2.68 -8.56 -13.73
C TYR A 48 3.23 -8.87 -15.13
N ASN A 49 4.54 -8.64 -15.31
CA ASN A 49 5.27 -8.93 -16.55
C ASN A 49 6.59 -9.64 -16.20
N ILE A 50 6.78 -10.85 -16.73
CA ILE A 50 7.99 -11.65 -16.53
C ILE A 50 8.84 -11.62 -17.80
N ASP A 51 10.15 -11.48 -17.63
CA ASP A 51 11.10 -11.51 -18.75
C ASP A 51 11.27 -12.93 -19.32
N GLY A 52 10.63 -13.18 -20.48
CA GLY A 52 10.76 -14.44 -21.20
C GLY A 52 12.18 -14.73 -21.70
N GLU A 53 12.97 -13.71 -22.05
CA GLU A 53 14.35 -13.93 -22.51
C GLU A 53 15.25 -14.32 -21.34
N ALA A 54 15.07 -13.71 -20.18
CA ALA A 54 15.81 -14.06 -18.97
C ALA A 54 15.49 -15.49 -18.50
N LEU A 55 14.23 -15.94 -18.67
CA LEU A 55 13.84 -17.30 -18.33
C LEU A 55 14.59 -18.35 -19.15
N ASN A 56 14.90 -18.06 -20.42
CA ASN A 56 15.67 -18.96 -21.29
C ASN A 56 17.11 -19.20 -20.78
N ILE A 57 17.66 -18.28 -20.00
CA ILE A 57 18.97 -18.42 -19.34
C ILE A 57 18.86 -18.82 -17.86
N GLY A 58 17.69 -19.29 -17.43
CA GLY A 58 17.44 -19.75 -16.06
C GLY A 58 17.25 -18.64 -15.02
N LYS A 59 16.95 -17.41 -15.44
CA LYS A 59 16.69 -16.29 -14.55
C LYS A 59 15.21 -15.91 -14.55
N LEU A 60 14.60 -15.82 -13.37
CA LEU A 60 13.28 -15.23 -13.21
C LEU A 60 13.43 -13.74 -12.93
N ILE A 61 13.03 -12.90 -13.90
CA ILE A 61 13.04 -11.44 -13.75
C ILE A 61 11.60 -10.94 -13.87
N LEU A 62 11.14 -10.24 -12.83
CA LEU A 62 9.88 -9.51 -12.84
C LEU A 62 10.16 -8.11 -13.38
N LYS A 63 9.73 -7.84 -14.62
CA LYS A 63 9.90 -6.53 -15.26
C LYS A 63 9.00 -5.49 -14.64
N GLU A 64 7.74 -5.87 -14.42
CA GLU A 64 6.68 -4.98 -13.95
C GLU A 64 5.71 -5.78 -13.07
N ALA A 65 5.12 -5.15 -12.07
CA ALA A 65 4.08 -5.69 -11.22
C ALA A 65 3.32 -4.59 -10.49
N SER A 66 2.01 -4.77 -10.38
CA SER A 66 1.17 -3.96 -9.51
C SER A 66 0.14 -4.83 -8.81
N GLY A 67 -0.31 -4.38 -7.66
CA GLY A 67 -1.26 -5.13 -6.86
C GLY A 67 -1.49 -4.55 -5.49
N ILE A 68 -2.07 -5.38 -4.64
CA ILE A 68 -2.41 -5.05 -3.25
C ILE A 68 -1.86 -6.16 -2.35
N PHE A 69 -1.13 -5.78 -1.30
CA PHE A 69 -0.67 -6.71 -0.27
C PHE A 69 -1.82 -7.15 0.65
N PRO A 70 -1.68 -8.26 1.40
CA PRO A 70 -2.74 -8.74 2.30
C PRO A 70 -3.13 -7.75 3.42
N ASP A 71 -2.24 -6.83 3.77
CA ASP A 71 -2.50 -5.74 4.73
C ASP A 71 -3.27 -4.55 4.12
N GLY A 72 -3.54 -4.59 2.81
CA GLY A 72 -4.23 -3.53 2.07
C GLY A 72 -3.31 -2.54 1.38
N THR A 73 -2.00 -2.63 1.58
CA THR A 73 -1.04 -1.68 1.00
C THR A 73 -0.94 -1.89 -0.52
N PRO A 74 -1.24 -0.87 -1.35
CA PRO A 74 -1.05 -0.97 -2.80
C PRO A 74 0.44 -0.89 -3.15
N PHE A 75 0.84 -1.56 -4.22
CA PHE A 75 2.19 -1.44 -4.77
C PHE A 75 2.18 -1.36 -6.29
N ASN A 76 3.21 -0.70 -6.83
CA ASN A 76 3.49 -0.60 -8.25
C ASN A 76 5.02 -0.62 -8.45
N ALA A 77 5.49 -1.45 -9.37
CA ALA A 77 6.91 -1.68 -9.63
C ALA A 77 7.12 -1.98 -11.12
N PRO A 78 8.05 -1.34 -11.84
CA PRO A 78 8.76 -0.13 -11.42
C PRO A 78 7.73 0.99 -11.26
N ASP A 79 7.86 1.75 -10.18
CA ASP A 79 6.96 2.86 -9.95
C ASP A 79 7.27 3.96 -10.97
N HIS A 80 6.26 4.36 -11.74
CA HIS A 80 6.34 5.48 -12.67
C HIS A 80 5.76 6.72 -11.99
N THR A 81 6.36 7.14 -10.86
CA THR A 81 5.99 8.36 -10.15
C THR A 81 7.21 9.08 -9.60
#